data_AF-A0A2D5GVV1-F1
#
_entry.id   AF-A0A2D5GVV1-F1
#
_cell.length_a   1.000
_cell.length_b   1.000
_cell.length_c   1.000
_cell.angle_alpha   90.00
_cell.angle_beta   90.00
_cell.angle_gamma   90.00
#
_symmetry.space_group_name_H-M   'P 1'
#
loop_
_entity.id
_entity.type
_entity.pdbx_description
1 polymer ?
#
loop_
_entity_poly.entity_id
_entity_poly.type
_entity_poly.pdbx_seq_one_letter_code
_entity_poly.pdbx_strand_id
1 'polypeptide(L)'
;MRTNVLFLLLLLVISIAVIPSLEGYPVVTHVNQISGHVTKSAYDERGRLHGRYTVHDEAGNLLDKGEYDHGECIYLIKYDSSGRLLYELREDENYSLVQTNSR
;
A
#
# COMPACT_ATOMS: atom_id res chain seq x y z
N MET A 1 28.12 -42.93 -4.20
CA MET A 1 27.08 -41.87 -4.23
C MET A 1 27.58 -40.75 -5.14
N ARG A 2 27.07 -40.62 -6.37
CA ARG A 2 27.36 -39.45 -7.23
C ARG A 2 26.46 -38.33 -6.74
N THR A 3 27.02 -37.39 -5.98
CA THR A 3 26.35 -36.12 -5.72
C THR A 3 26.18 -35.42 -7.07
N ASN A 4 24.93 -35.19 -7.48
CA ASN A 4 24.62 -34.47 -8.70
C ASN A 4 25.08 -33.03 -8.52
N VAL A 5 26.28 -32.71 -9.00
CA VAL A 5 26.86 -31.36 -8.98
C VAL A 5 25.87 -30.34 -9.59
N LEU A 6 25.07 -30.77 -10.56
CA LEU A 6 23.96 -30.00 -11.13
C LEU A 6 22.90 -29.59 -10.10
N PHE A 7 22.57 -30.48 -9.15
CA PHE A 7 21.61 -30.21 -8.07
C PHE A 7 22.17 -29.19 -7.07
N LEU A 8 23.46 -29.27 -6.76
CA LEU A 8 24.14 -28.31 -5.90
C LEU A 8 24.27 -26.93 -6.58
N LEU A 9 24.52 -26.89 -7.89
CA LEU A 9 24.53 -25.65 -8.67
C LEU A 9 23.14 -25.02 -8.76
N LEU A 10 22.07 -25.82 -8.91
CA LEU A 10 20.69 -25.33 -8.88
C LEU A 10 20.33 -24.71 -7.53
N LEU A 11 20.72 -25.34 -6.42
CA LEU A 11 20.52 -24.78 -5.08
C LEU A 11 21.32 -23.49 -4.87
N LEU A 12 22.54 -23.40 -5.42
CA LEU A 12 23.34 -22.18 -5.39
C LEU A 12 22.65 -21.04 -6.16
N VAL A 13 22.13 -21.30 -7.37
CA VAL A 13 21.42 -20.30 -8.18
C VAL A 13 20.14 -19.82 -7.49
N ILE A 14 19.39 -20.72 -6.83
CA ILE A 14 18.20 -20.35 -6.06
C ILE A 14 18.58 -19.52 -4.81
N SER A 15 19.75 -19.75 -4.20
CA SER A 15 20.21 -18.94 -3.06
C SER A 15 20.58 -17.50 -3.42
N ILE A 16 20.84 -17.23 -4.71
CA ILE A 16 21.12 -15.89 -5.25
C ILE A 16 19.83 -15.25 -5.78
N ALA A 17 18.67 -15.92 -5.67
CA ALA A 17 17.39 -15.24 -5.81
C ALA A 17 17.31 -14.24 -4.66
N VAL A 18 17.78 -13.03 -4.96
CA VAL A 18 17.62 -11.79 -4.21
C VAL A 18 16.27 -11.89 -3.53
N ILE A 19 16.28 -12.05 -2.21
CA ILE A 19 15.11 -11.72 -1.41
C ILE A 19 14.89 -10.26 -1.78
N PRO A 20 13.86 -9.89 -2.58
CA PRO A 20 13.59 -8.49 -2.79
C PRO A 20 13.43 -7.96 -1.37
N SER A 21 14.30 -7.01 -1.03
CA SER A 21 14.31 -6.37 0.26
C SER A 21 12.85 -6.13 0.63
N LEU A 22 12.38 -6.73 1.73
CA LEU A 22 11.19 -6.22 2.39
C LEU A 22 11.62 -4.83 2.89
N GLU A 23 11.67 -3.84 1.99
CA GLU A 23 11.80 -2.44 2.34
C GLU A 23 10.49 -2.07 3.02
N GLY A 24 10.41 -2.40 4.30
CA GLY A 24 9.39 -1.89 5.18
C GLY A 24 9.67 -0.42 5.40
N TYR A 25 9.12 0.44 4.55
CA TYR A 25 9.12 1.86 4.80
C TYR A 25 8.38 2.15 6.12
N PRO A 26 8.96 2.96 7.03
CA PRO A 26 8.36 3.19 8.33
C PRO A 26 7.01 3.88 8.18
N VAL A 27 5.97 3.30 8.79
CA VAL A 27 4.65 3.91 8.83
C VAL A 27 4.66 5.06 9.83
N VAL A 28 4.38 6.26 9.35
CA VAL A 28 4.22 7.49 10.11
C VAL A 28 2.74 7.68 10.44
N THR A 29 2.45 8.13 11.67
CA THR A 29 1.11 8.56 12.07
C THR A 29 1.11 10.08 12.23
N HIS A 30 0.23 10.76 11.50
CA HIS A 30 0.04 12.20 11.58
C HIS A 30 -1.35 12.51 12.13
N VAL A 31 -1.45 13.41 13.10
CA VAL A 31 -2.71 13.86 13.69
C VAL A 31 -2.94 15.31 13.29
N ASN A 32 -4.04 15.57 12.57
CA ASN A 32 -4.48 16.93 12.30
C ASN A 32 -5.09 17.53 13.58
N GLN A 33 -4.45 18.55 14.15
CA GLN A 33 -4.87 19.14 15.43
C GLN A 33 -6.18 19.94 15.35
N ILE A 34 -6.64 20.28 14.14
CA ILE A 34 -7.88 21.04 13.93
C ILE A 34 -9.06 20.08 13.75
N SER A 35 -8.91 19.07 12.89
CA SER A 35 -10.00 18.13 12.57
C SER A 35 -9.99 16.85 13.42
N GLY A 36 -8.94 16.60 14.19
CA GLY A 36 -8.74 15.35 14.91
C GLY A 36 -8.44 14.14 14.01
N HIS A 37 -8.35 14.33 12.69
CA HIS A 37 -8.10 13.24 11.75
C HIS A 37 -6.73 12.61 11.96
N VAL A 38 -6.68 11.29 11.90
CA VAL A 38 -5.45 10.49 12.05
C VAL A 38 -5.11 9.83 10.74
N THR A 39 -4.01 10.26 10.12
CA THR A 39 -3.45 9.66 8.90
C THR A 39 -2.35 8.68 9.28
N LYS A 40 -2.37 7.48 8.69
CA LYS A 40 -1.24 6.54 8.72
C LYS A 40 -0.76 6.30 7.30
N SER A 41 0.52 6.50 7.05
CA SER A 41 1.15 6.39 5.73
C SER A 41 2.62 6.04 5.86
N ALA A 42 3.18 5.40 4.84
CA ALA A 42 4.62 5.26 4.69
C ALA A 42 5.11 6.06 3.48
N TYR A 43 6.40 6.39 3.49
CA TYR A 43 7.02 7.21 2.46
C TYR A 43 8.31 6.56 1.98
N ASP A 44 8.56 6.64 0.67
CA ASP A 44 9.81 6.19 0.08
C ASP A 44 10.99 7.12 0.40
N GLU A 45 12.20 6.76 -0.06
CA GLU A 45 13.43 7.54 0.17
C GLU A 45 13.35 8.98 -0.36
N ARG A 46 12.41 9.27 -1.27
CA ARG A 46 12.18 10.59 -1.85
C ARG A 46 11.03 11.34 -1.17
N GLY A 47 10.46 10.77 -0.11
CA GLY A 47 9.33 11.35 0.61
C GLY A 47 7.99 11.23 -0.11
N ARG A 48 7.86 10.30 -1.06
CA ARG A 48 6.60 10.04 -1.78
C ARG A 48 5.81 8.95 -1.08
N LEU A 49 4.48 9.01 -1.08
CA LEU A 49 3.64 7.96 -0.49
C LEU A 49 3.99 6.60 -1.11
N HIS A 50 4.27 5.61 -0.27
CA HIS A 50 4.56 4.27 -0.72
C HIS A 50 4.06 3.26 0.32
N GLY A 51 3.30 2.28 -0.13
CA GLY A 51 2.58 1.33 0.71
C GLY A 51 1.19 1.81 1.13
N ARG A 52 0.71 1.23 2.24
CA ARG A 52 -0.64 1.43 2.74
C ARG A 52 -0.87 2.84 3.31
N TYR A 53 -2.00 3.41 2.93
CA TYR A 53 -2.51 4.70 3.38
C TYR A 53 -3.87 4.54 4.07
N THR A 54 -4.08 5.21 5.21
CA THR A 54 -5.40 5.31 5.85
C THR A 54 -5.63 6.67 6.51
N VAL A 55 -6.87 7.13 6.52
CA VAL A 55 -7.33 8.29 7.30
C VAL A 55 -8.50 7.86 8.17
N HIS A 56 -8.45 8.23 9.45
CA HIS A 56 -9.55 8.03 10.38
C HIS A 56 -10.01 9.38 10.93
N ASP A 57 -11.29 9.50 11.30
CA ASP A 57 -11.79 10.64 12.04
C ASP A 57 -11.33 10.62 13.52
N GLU A 58 -11.73 11.64 14.28
CA GLU A 58 -11.40 11.75 15.71
C GLU A 58 -11.97 10.60 16.57
N ALA A 59 -13.06 9.97 16.12
CA ALA A 59 -13.70 8.84 16.78
C ALA A 59 -13.07 7.49 16.36
N GLY A 60 -12.15 7.51 15.39
CA GLY A 60 -11.48 6.33 14.86
C GLY A 60 -12.23 5.64 13.72
N ASN A 61 -13.28 6.25 13.16
CA ASN A 61 -13.95 5.70 11.98
C ASN A 61 -13.07 5.88 10.74
N LEU A 62 -13.02 4.86 9.89
CA LEU A 62 -12.25 4.89 8.66
C LEU A 62 -12.93 5.82 7.64
N LEU A 63 -12.20 6.84 7.20
CA LEU A 63 -12.63 7.75 6.15
C LEU A 63 -12.00 7.37 4.80
N ASP A 64 -10.69 7.11 4.79
CA ASP A 64 -9.97 6.77 3.56
C ASP A 64 -9.08 5.54 3.78
N LYS A 65 -9.00 4.68 2.77
CA LYS A 65 -8.01 3.59 2.69
C LYS A 65 -7.49 3.47 1.27
N GLY A 66 -6.18 3.45 1.10
CA GLY A 66 -5.56 3.27 -0.20
C GLY A 66 -4.21 2.58 -0.14
N GLU A 67 -3.65 2.38 -1.31
CA GLU A 67 -2.28 1.91 -1.54
C GLU A 67 -1.63 2.83 -2.56
N TYR A 68 -0.37 3.18 -2.30
CA TYR A 68 0.43 3.99 -3.18
C TYR A 68 1.72 3.27 -3.52
N ASP A 69 2.21 3.45 -4.75
CA ASP A 69 3.54 3.01 -5.14
C ASP A 69 4.34 4.24 -5.59
N HIS A 70 5.32 4.65 -4.78
CA HIS A 70 6.26 5.71 -5.15
C HIS A 70 5.58 7.04 -5.56
N GLY A 71 4.44 7.34 -4.92
CA GLY A 71 3.59 8.50 -5.16
C GLY A 71 2.40 8.25 -6.08
N GLU A 72 2.38 7.14 -6.82
CA GLU A 72 1.25 6.76 -7.68
C GLU A 72 0.17 6.06 -6.87
N CYS A 73 -1.10 6.42 -7.06
CA CYS A 73 -2.20 5.76 -6.37
C CYS A 73 -2.54 4.46 -7.09
N ILE A 74 -2.48 3.33 -6.39
CA ILE A 74 -2.85 2.02 -6.94
C ILE A 74 -4.34 1.76 -6.72
N TYR A 75 -4.83 2.07 -5.53
CA TYR A 75 -6.26 2.13 -5.25
C TYR A 75 -6.56 3.10 -4.10
N LEU A 76 -7.80 3.59 -4.06
CA LEU A 76 -8.30 4.41 -2.97
C LEU A 76 -9.79 4.17 -2.76
N ILE A 77 -10.21 3.97 -1.52
CA ILE A 77 -11.61 3.87 -1.13
C ILE A 77 -11.89 4.98 -0.15
N LYS A 78 -12.98 5.72 -0.38
CA LYS A 78 -13.43 6.82 0.45
C LYS A 78 -14.81 6.54 1.02
N TYR A 79 -14.96 6.77 2.31
CA TYR A 79 -16.19 6.61 3.08
C TYR A 79 -16.65 7.96 3.64
N ASP A 80 -17.93 8.07 3.96
CA ASP A 80 -18.42 9.13 4.85
C ASP A 80 -18.28 8.71 6.32
N SER A 81 -18.59 9.63 7.24
CA SER A 81 -18.50 9.40 8.69
C SER A 81 -19.46 8.33 9.21
N SER A 82 -20.46 7.92 8.42
CA SER A 82 -21.34 6.78 8.77
C SER A 82 -20.79 5.43 8.28
N GLY A 83 -19.64 5.44 7.60
CA GLY A 83 -19.03 4.26 6.99
C GLY A 83 -19.63 3.88 5.64
N ARG A 84 -20.47 4.74 5.03
CA ARG A 84 -20.99 4.49 3.69
C ARG A 84 -19.94 4.85 2.65
N LEU A 85 -19.75 3.95 1.67
CA LEU A 85 -18.88 4.18 0.53
C LEU A 85 -19.32 5.43 -0.25
N LEU A 86 -18.40 6.35 -0.48
CA LEU A 86 -18.61 7.52 -1.34
C LEU A 86 -18.13 7.21 -2.76
N TYR A 87 -16.86 6.81 -2.88
CA TYR A 87 -16.29 6.36 -4.14
C TYR A 87 -15.10 5.44 -3.92
N GLU A 88 -14.73 4.78 -5.01
CA GLU A 88 -13.56 3.91 -5.09
C GLU A 88 -12.80 4.21 -6.39
N LEU A 89 -11.46 4.30 -6.29
CA LEU A 89 -10.51 4.30 -7.38
C LEU A 89 -9.83 2.93 -7.41
N ARG A 90 -9.91 2.22 -8.53
CA ARG A 90 -9.19 0.97 -8.78
C ARG A 90 -8.71 0.93 -10.21
N GLU A 91 -7.62 0.21 -10.44
CA GLU A 91 -7.22 -0.17 -11.79
C GLU A 91 -8.30 -1.03 -12.45
N ASP A 92 -8.66 -0.68 -13.67
CA ASP A 92 -9.49 -1.51 -14.54
C ASP A 92 -8.64 -2.54 -15.31
N GLU A 93 -9.28 -3.29 -16.19
CA GLU A 93 -8.64 -4.31 -17.03
C GLU A 93 -7.55 -3.75 -17.96
N ASN A 94 -7.51 -2.42 -18.14
CA ASN A 94 -6.56 -1.71 -18.97
C ASN A 94 -5.49 -0.99 -18.14
N TYR A 95 -5.35 -1.32 -16.84
CA TYR A 95 -4.41 -0.68 -15.90
C TYR A 95 -4.64 0.83 -15.77
N SER A 96 -5.87 1.30 -15.99
CA SER A 96 -6.26 2.69 -15.81
C SER A 96 -7.07 2.83 -14.52
N LEU A 97 -6.76 3.85 -13.70
CA LEU A 97 -7.57 4.14 -12.52
C LEU A 97 -8.95 4.64 -12.93
N VAL A 98 -9.99 3.89 -12.55
CA VAL A 98 -11.39 4.24 -12.78
C VAL A 98 -12.06 4.59 -11.46
N GLN A 99 -12.78 5.71 -11.45
CA GLN A 99 -13.61 6.11 -10.32
C GLN A 99 -15.00 5.50 -10.42
N THR A 100 -15.39 4.76 -9.38
CA THR A 100 -16.76 4.27 -9.19
C THR A 100 -17.39 4.98 -8.01
N ASN A 101 -18.50 5.68 -8.24
CA ASN A 101 -19.26 6.35 -7.18
C ASN A 101 -20.33 5.41 -6.62
N SER A 102 -20.58 5.48 -5.31
CA SER A 102 -21.77 4.84 -4.74
C SER A 102 -23.03 5.54 -5.28
N ARG A 103 -24.06 4.75 -5.59
CA ARG A 103 -25.40 5.24 -5.90
C ARG A 103 -26.12 5.71 -4.64
#